data_AF-A0A2T4UV17-F1
#
_entry.id   AF-A0A2T4UV17-F1
#
_cell.length_a   1.000
_cell.length_b   1.000
_cell.length_c   1.000
_cell.angle_alpha   90.00
_cell.angle_beta   90.00
_cell.angle_gamma   90.00
#
_symmetry.space_group_name_H-M   'P 1'
#
loop_
_entity.id
_entity.type
_entity.pdbx_description
1 polymer ?
#
loop_
_entity_poly.entity_id
_entity_poly.type
_entity_poly.pdbx_seq_one_letter_code
_entity_poly.pdbx_strand_id
1 'polypeptide(L)'
;MTDSTLPPIADDALRGELDRVRTEVGRAVVGQDGAVSGLLIALLAGGHVLLEGVPGVAKTLLVRALSLSLGLDTRRVQFTPDLMPGDITGSLVYDASTSGFAFREGPVFTNLLLADEINRTPPKTQAALLEAMEERQVSVDGRTLALPDPFLVAATQNPVEYEGTYALPEAQLDRFLLKLVLEIPPRDVEVEVLSRHAVGFDPRDLAAAGVHPVLDASRLRAAQESVRRVGAGPDVLGYIVDIARATRESPSVKLGVSPRGSTALLAASRAWAWLNGYGSITPDHVQAMVLPVLRHRIQLQPEAELEGVRTEAVLGGILQQVRVPV
;
A
#
# COMPACT_ATOMS: atom_id res chain seq x y z
N MET A 1 12.85 2.90 36.74
CA MET A 1 11.61 3.22 37.48
C MET A 1 10.78 4.09 36.56
N THR A 2 9.68 3.69 35.95
CA THR A 2 8.77 2.55 36.10
C THR A 2 8.46 2.04 34.70
N ASP A 3 8.81 0.79 34.42
CA ASP A 3 8.42 0.10 33.19
C ASP A 3 6.91 -0.19 33.32
N SER A 4 6.10 0.73 32.81
CA SER A 4 4.64 0.62 32.77
C SER A 4 4.29 -0.33 31.63
N THR A 5 4.49 -1.64 31.85
CA THR A 5 3.96 -2.68 30.97
C THR A 5 2.44 -2.70 31.12
N LEU A 6 1.78 -1.81 30.39
CA LEU A 6 0.37 -1.94 30.09
C LEU A 6 0.12 -3.38 29.61
N PRO A 7 -0.93 -4.07 30.10
CA PRO A 7 -1.24 -5.41 29.64
C PRO A 7 -1.34 -5.41 28.11
N PRO A 8 -0.83 -6.44 27.42
CA PRO A 8 -0.91 -6.52 25.97
C PRO A 8 -2.38 -6.38 25.55
N ILE A 9 -2.64 -5.43 24.64
CA ILE A 9 -3.98 -5.20 24.11
C ILE A 9 -4.42 -6.50 23.42
N ALA A 10 -5.61 -6.99 23.76
CA ALA A 10 -6.14 -8.21 23.18
C ALA A 10 -6.34 -8.05 21.65
N ASP A 11 -5.90 -9.04 20.88
CA ASP A 11 -6.02 -9.04 19.43
C ASP A 11 -7.46 -8.81 18.94
N ASP A 12 -8.47 -9.31 19.65
CA ASP A 12 -9.89 -9.09 19.31
C ASP A 12 -10.28 -7.61 19.41
N ALA A 13 -9.74 -6.88 20.38
CA ALA A 13 -9.99 -5.44 20.52
C ALA A 13 -9.36 -4.66 19.36
N LEU A 14 -8.13 -5.01 18.99
CA LEU A 14 -7.42 -4.38 17.86
C LEU A 14 -8.10 -4.69 16.52
N ARG A 15 -8.56 -5.93 16.31
CA ARG A 15 -9.37 -6.30 15.14
C ARG A 15 -10.67 -5.51 15.08
N GLY A 16 -11.42 -5.46 16.19
CA GLY A 16 -12.67 -4.70 16.26
C GLY A 16 -12.48 -3.20 16.04
N GLU A 17 -11.32 -2.64 16.36
CA GLU A 17 -10.95 -1.27 15.99
C GLU A 17 -10.72 -1.11 14.48
N LEU A 18 -10.03 -2.05 13.85
CA LEU A 18 -9.80 -2.02 12.40
C LEU A 18 -11.09 -2.25 11.59
N ASP A 19 -12.01 -3.06 12.10
CA ASP A 19 -13.35 -3.22 11.51
C ASP A 19 -14.17 -1.94 11.61
N ARG A 20 -14.05 -1.22 12.74
CA ARG A 20 -14.61 0.12 12.88
C ARG A 20 -13.98 1.10 11.89
N VAL A 21 -12.66 1.06 11.67
CA VAL A 21 -12.01 1.87 10.62
C VAL A 21 -12.59 1.60 9.24
N ARG A 22 -12.81 0.33 8.87
CA ARG A 22 -13.46 -0.01 7.60
C ARG A 22 -14.85 0.63 7.48
N THR A 23 -15.61 0.57 8.58
CA THR A 23 -16.95 1.18 8.67
C THR A 23 -16.90 2.70 8.51
N GLU A 24 -15.94 3.38 9.16
CA GLU A 24 -15.74 4.82 9.03
C GLU A 24 -15.37 5.21 7.60
N VAL A 25 -14.45 4.48 6.96
CA VAL A 25 -14.08 4.73 5.56
C VAL A 25 -15.27 4.51 4.62
N GLY A 26 -16.11 3.52 4.88
CA GLY A 26 -17.35 3.23 4.12
C GLY A 26 -18.38 4.37 4.14
N ARG A 27 -18.30 5.30 5.10
CA ARG A 27 -19.15 6.51 5.12
C ARG A 27 -18.78 7.48 4.00
N ALA A 28 -17.49 7.58 3.67
CA ALA A 28 -17.00 8.48 2.63
C ALA A 28 -16.80 7.80 1.27
N VAL A 29 -16.49 6.50 1.24
CA VAL A 29 -16.10 5.77 0.04
C VAL A 29 -17.00 4.57 -0.18
N VAL A 30 -17.57 4.45 -1.38
CA VAL A 30 -18.52 3.39 -1.73
C VAL A 30 -17.86 2.37 -2.64
N GLY A 31 -18.07 1.08 -2.36
CA GLY A 31 -17.68 -0.02 -3.26
C GLY A 31 -16.17 -0.26 -3.38
N GLN A 32 -15.38 0.15 -2.37
CA GLN A 32 -13.91 0.02 -2.38
C GLN A 32 -13.39 -0.85 -1.22
N ASP A 33 -14.19 -1.79 -0.71
CA ASP A 33 -13.84 -2.63 0.45
C ASP A 33 -12.54 -3.43 0.24
N GLY A 34 -12.31 -3.91 -0.98
CA GLY A 34 -11.07 -4.57 -1.37
C GLY A 34 -9.85 -3.65 -1.25
N ALA A 35 -9.97 -2.39 -1.70
CA ALA A 35 -8.90 -1.42 -1.63
C ALA A 35 -8.62 -0.98 -0.18
N VAL A 36 -9.67 -0.78 0.63
CA VAL A 36 -9.54 -0.53 2.09
C VAL A 36 -8.81 -1.69 2.76
N SER A 37 -9.21 -2.93 2.46
CA SER A 37 -8.55 -4.14 2.99
C SER A 37 -7.08 -4.17 2.63
N GLY A 38 -6.75 -3.93 1.37
CA GLY A 38 -5.38 -3.92 0.88
C GLY A 38 -4.53 -2.85 1.58
N LEU A 39 -5.05 -1.64 1.77
CA LEU A 39 -4.33 -0.58 2.49
C LEU A 39 -4.08 -0.95 3.95
N LEU A 40 -5.07 -1.54 4.65
CA LEU A 40 -4.88 -2.03 6.02
C LEU A 40 -3.87 -3.16 6.09
N ILE A 41 -3.93 -4.13 5.16
CA ILE A 41 -2.94 -5.22 5.05
C ILE A 41 -1.54 -4.64 4.88
N ALA A 42 -1.38 -3.67 3.99
CA ALA A 42 -0.08 -3.06 3.75
C ALA A 42 0.44 -2.32 4.97
N LEU A 43 -0.42 -1.56 5.66
CA LEU A 43 -0.04 -0.88 6.89
C LEU A 43 0.39 -1.87 7.98
N LEU A 44 -0.37 -2.95 8.16
CA LEU A 44 -0.09 -4.01 9.15
C LEU A 44 1.17 -4.82 8.82
N ALA A 45 1.45 -5.02 7.54
CA ALA A 45 2.66 -5.71 7.08
C ALA A 45 3.88 -4.78 6.98
N GLY A 46 3.73 -3.47 7.25
CA GLY A 46 4.78 -2.48 7.06
C GLY A 46 5.18 -2.29 5.59
N GLY A 47 4.26 -2.49 4.66
CA GLY A 47 4.46 -2.33 3.23
C GLY A 47 3.92 -1.02 2.68
N HIS A 48 4.19 -0.81 1.39
CA HIS A 48 3.67 0.31 0.61
C HIS A 48 2.71 -0.17 -0.47
N VAL A 49 1.85 0.71 -0.95
CA VAL A 49 0.80 0.36 -1.90
C VAL A 49 0.91 1.19 -3.17
N LEU A 50 0.78 0.50 -4.30
CA LEU A 50 0.57 1.10 -5.61
C LEU A 50 -0.92 1.00 -5.97
N LEU A 51 -1.59 2.13 -6.09
CA LEU A 51 -2.99 2.28 -6.47
C LEU A 51 -3.07 2.60 -7.96
N GLU A 52 -3.44 1.60 -8.76
CA GLU A 52 -3.68 1.79 -10.19
C GLU A 52 -5.16 1.96 -10.46
N GLY A 53 -5.53 2.93 -11.29
CA GLY A 53 -6.92 3.12 -11.68
C GLY A 53 -7.09 4.38 -12.51
N VAL A 54 -8.19 4.47 -13.26
CA VAL A 54 -8.50 5.67 -14.05
C VAL A 54 -8.79 6.88 -13.16
N PRO A 55 -8.71 8.11 -13.69
CA PRO A 55 -9.13 9.29 -12.95
C PRO A 55 -10.58 9.17 -12.46
N GLY A 56 -10.86 9.68 -11.26
CA GLY A 56 -12.22 9.73 -10.71
C GLY A 56 -12.65 8.53 -9.85
N VAL A 57 -11.87 7.45 -9.74
CA VAL A 57 -12.21 6.26 -8.91
C VAL A 57 -11.92 6.44 -7.41
N ALA A 58 -12.04 7.67 -6.89
CA ALA A 58 -11.92 8.00 -5.46
C ALA A 58 -10.60 7.60 -4.74
N LYS A 59 -9.49 7.35 -5.47
CA LYS A 59 -8.17 7.01 -4.90
C LYS A 59 -7.72 7.95 -3.77
N THR A 60 -7.75 9.26 -4.04
CA THR A 60 -7.37 10.30 -3.08
C THR A 60 -8.31 10.33 -1.87
N LEU A 61 -9.62 10.15 -2.09
CA LEU A 61 -10.63 10.16 -1.03
C LEU A 61 -10.45 8.96 -0.10
N LEU A 62 -10.20 7.77 -0.67
CA LEU A 62 -9.91 6.53 0.05
C LEU A 62 -8.75 6.70 1.02
N VAL A 63 -7.62 7.22 0.53
CA VAL A 63 -6.42 7.41 1.36
C VAL A 63 -6.66 8.44 2.47
N ARG A 64 -7.33 9.56 2.15
CA ARG A 64 -7.66 10.59 3.15
C ARG A 64 -8.62 10.08 4.23
N ALA A 65 -9.68 9.36 3.84
CA ALA A 65 -10.65 8.78 4.76
C ALA A 65 -9.99 7.74 5.68
N LEU A 66 -9.11 6.91 5.13
CA LEU A 66 -8.36 5.92 5.90
C LEU A 66 -7.44 6.59 6.91
N SER A 67 -6.66 7.61 6.51
CA SER A 67 -5.75 8.31 7.42
C SER A 67 -6.49 8.98 8.57
N LEU A 68 -7.61 9.64 8.28
CA LEU A 68 -8.44 10.28 9.29
C LEU A 68 -9.00 9.24 10.28
N SER A 69 -9.51 8.12 9.76
CA SER A 69 -10.05 7.02 10.58
C SER A 69 -8.99 6.36 11.46
N LEU A 70 -7.73 6.36 11.02
CA LEU A 70 -6.59 5.82 11.77
C LEU A 70 -5.91 6.83 12.71
N GLY A 71 -6.37 8.08 12.74
CA GLY A 71 -5.75 9.14 13.54
C GLY A 71 -4.29 9.41 13.15
N LEU A 72 -3.94 9.23 11.88
CA LEU A 72 -2.57 9.35 11.36
C LEU A 72 -2.37 10.67 10.63
N ASP A 73 -1.15 11.21 10.74
CA ASP A 73 -0.74 12.35 9.93
C ASP A 73 -0.66 11.95 8.45
N THR A 74 -1.32 12.73 7.60
CA THR A 74 -1.29 12.57 6.15
C THR A 74 -0.68 13.78 5.48
N ARG A 75 0.18 13.53 4.49
CA ARG A 75 0.58 14.53 3.50
C ARG A 75 0.29 14.02 2.10
N ARG A 76 0.05 14.94 1.17
CA ARG A 76 -0.21 14.65 -0.24
C ARG A 76 0.83 15.36 -1.08
N VAL A 77 1.37 14.65 -2.06
CA VAL A 77 2.25 15.19 -3.09
C VAL A 77 1.72 14.82 -4.45
N GLN A 78 1.64 15.81 -5.32
CA GLN A 78 1.40 15.60 -6.73
C GLN A 78 2.74 15.46 -7.44
N PHE A 79 2.97 14.33 -8.10
CA PHE A 79 4.16 14.13 -8.90
C PHE A 79 3.98 14.86 -10.23
N THR A 80 4.86 15.82 -10.48
CA THR A 80 4.90 16.63 -11.70
C THR A 80 6.28 16.51 -12.37
N PRO A 81 6.42 16.83 -13.66
CA PRO A 81 7.69 16.67 -14.37
C PRO A 81 8.84 17.52 -13.82
N ASP A 82 8.51 18.62 -13.14
CA ASP A 82 9.44 19.59 -12.55
C ASP A 82 9.79 19.29 -11.08
N LEU A 83 9.15 18.29 -10.47
CA LEU A 83 9.36 17.97 -9.06
C LEU A 83 10.77 17.44 -8.81
N MET A 84 11.47 18.05 -7.84
CA MET A 84 12.85 17.71 -7.50
C MET A 84 12.92 16.75 -6.30
N PRO A 85 14.01 15.99 -6.14
CA PRO A 85 14.19 15.10 -4.98
C PRO A 85 14.00 15.80 -3.63
N GLY A 86 14.53 17.02 -3.48
CA GLY A 86 14.41 17.81 -2.25
C GLY A 86 12.97 18.27 -1.94
N ASP A 87 12.08 18.30 -2.93
CA ASP A 87 10.66 18.59 -2.70
C ASP A 87 9.93 17.40 -2.06
N ILE A 88 10.53 16.20 -2.10
CA ILE A 88 10.04 14.97 -1.47
C ILE A 88 10.70 14.77 -0.10
N THR A 89 12.04 14.77 -0.07
CA THR A 89 12.82 14.44 1.12
C THR A 89 13.02 15.64 2.04
N GLY A 90 12.83 16.86 1.56
CA GLY A 90 13.12 18.09 2.28
C GLY A 90 14.43 18.74 1.82
N SER A 91 14.62 19.99 2.22
CA SER A 91 15.77 20.79 1.81
C SER A 91 16.24 21.73 2.92
N LEU A 92 17.50 22.12 2.84
CA LEU A 92 18.07 23.16 3.69
C LEU A 92 17.67 24.53 3.13
N VAL A 93 16.92 25.30 3.92
CA VAL A 93 16.51 26.66 3.57
C VAL A 93 17.29 27.63 4.44
N TYR A 94 17.83 28.69 3.84
CA TYR A 94 18.49 29.75 4.60
C TYR A 94 17.44 30.53 5.39
N ASP A 95 17.58 30.53 6.71
CA ASP A 95 16.78 31.32 7.63
C ASP A 95 17.54 32.61 7.99
N ALA A 96 17.04 33.73 7.45
CA ALA A 96 17.61 35.05 7.67
C ALA A 96 17.51 35.51 9.15
N SER A 97 16.58 34.96 9.94
CA SER A 97 16.42 35.30 11.35
C SER A 97 17.52 34.69 12.22
N THR A 98 17.97 33.48 11.89
CA THR A 98 19.04 32.77 12.61
C THR A 98 20.40 32.88 11.92
N SER A 99 20.47 33.54 10.76
CA SER A 99 21.66 33.58 9.89
C SER A 99 22.23 32.18 9.60
N GLY A 100 21.37 31.18 9.42
CA GLY A 100 21.77 29.78 9.33
C GLY A 100 20.89 28.96 8.39
N PHE A 101 21.31 27.75 8.05
CA PHE A 101 20.52 26.82 7.26
C PHE A 101 19.64 25.97 8.17
N ALA A 102 18.32 26.10 8.01
CA ALA A 102 17.32 25.29 8.71
C ALA A 102 16.82 24.18 7.78
N PHE A 103 16.73 22.96 8.29
CA PHE A 103 16.12 21.87 7.53
C PHE A 103 14.61 22.01 7.53
N ARG A 104 14.04 22.10 6.33
CA ARG A 104 12.60 22.05 6.12
C ARG A 104 12.22 20.65 5.69
N GLU A 105 11.49 19.96 6.56
CA GLU A 105 10.99 18.61 6.30
C GLU A 105 10.17 18.55 5.02
N GLY A 106 10.50 17.57 4.19
CA GLY A 106 9.70 17.23 3.02
C GLY A 106 8.39 16.50 3.39
N PRO A 107 7.50 16.29 2.42
CA PRO A 107 6.24 15.59 2.61
C PRO A 107 6.38 14.12 3.07
N VAL A 108 7.54 13.48 2.92
CA VAL A 108 7.78 12.12 3.45
C VAL A 108 7.74 12.03 4.97
N PHE A 109 7.92 13.13 5.70
CA PHE A 109 7.82 13.19 7.16
C PHE A 109 6.35 13.23 7.60
N THR A 110 5.65 12.11 7.41
CA THR A 110 4.24 11.88 7.75
C THR A 110 4.01 10.39 7.98
N ASN A 111 2.92 9.98 8.61
CA ASN A 111 2.60 8.55 8.73
C ASN A 111 2.08 7.95 7.42
N LEU A 112 1.23 8.69 6.70
CA LEU A 112 0.67 8.27 5.42
C LEU A 112 0.95 9.33 4.35
N LEU A 113 1.77 8.96 3.36
CA LEU A 113 2.04 9.81 2.20
C LEU A 113 1.20 9.35 1.00
N LEU A 114 0.34 10.22 0.50
CA LEU A 114 -0.31 10.05 -0.80
C LEU A 114 0.57 10.65 -1.90
N ALA A 115 1.16 9.80 -2.73
CA ALA A 115 2.00 10.19 -3.86
C ALA A 115 1.22 10.04 -5.17
N ASP A 116 0.55 11.11 -5.60
CA ASP A 116 -0.31 11.09 -6.79
C ASP A 116 0.51 11.13 -8.08
N GLU A 117 0.17 10.23 -9.02
CA GLU A 117 0.75 10.17 -10.38
C GLU A 117 2.28 10.01 -10.39
N ILE A 118 2.80 9.05 -9.60
CA ILE A 118 4.24 8.80 -9.44
C ILE A 118 4.99 8.62 -10.77
N ASN A 119 4.28 8.17 -11.82
CA ASN A 119 4.80 8.00 -13.17
C ASN A 119 4.95 9.32 -13.96
N ARG A 120 4.61 10.50 -13.43
CA ARG A 120 4.77 11.79 -14.13
C ARG A 120 6.06 12.55 -13.83
N THR A 121 6.90 12.01 -12.96
CA THR A 121 8.17 12.66 -12.55
C THR A 121 9.38 11.85 -13.03
N PRO A 122 10.51 12.49 -13.35
CA PRO A 122 11.72 11.79 -13.75
C PRO A 122 12.22 10.75 -12.74
N PRO A 123 12.99 9.73 -13.20
CA PRO A 123 13.48 8.64 -12.35
C PRO A 123 14.27 9.06 -11.10
N LYS A 124 14.95 10.22 -11.14
CA LYS A 124 15.76 10.71 -10.01
C LYS A 124 14.90 11.06 -8.79
N THR A 125 13.73 11.67 -8.99
CA THR A 125 12.82 12.03 -7.89
C THR A 125 12.02 10.82 -7.42
N GLN A 126 11.66 9.92 -8.34
CA GLN A 126 11.10 8.61 -7.98
C GLN A 126 12.06 7.84 -7.06
N ALA A 127 13.36 7.81 -7.39
CA ALA A 127 14.37 7.16 -6.58
C ALA A 127 14.45 7.72 -5.15
N ALA A 128 14.32 9.05 -4.97
CA ALA A 128 14.34 9.67 -3.65
C ALA A 128 13.16 9.23 -2.76
N LEU A 129 11.96 9.11 -3.33
CA LEU A 129 10.81 8.56 -2.62
C LEU A 129 11.03 7.07 -2.27
N LEU A 130 11.55 6.30 -3.21
CA LEU A 130 11.76 4.86 -3.04
C LEU A 130 12.89 4.53 -2.04
N GLU A 131 13.90 5.39 -1.94
CA GLU A 131 14.93 5.32 -0.90
C GLU A 131 14.31 5.57 0.48
N ALA A 132 13.50 6.62 0.62
CA ALA A 132 12.78 6.92 1.86
C ALA A 132 11.83 5.77 2.28
N MET A 133 11.19 5.11 1.30
CA MET A 133 10.37 3.92 1.52
C MET A 133 11.18 2.73 2.06
N GLU A 134 12.33 2.43 1.47
CA GLU A 134 13.15 1.28 1.85
C GLU A 134 13.88 1.51 3.19
N GLU A 135 14.53 2.66 3.32
CA GLU A 135 15.42 2.96 4.45
C GLU A 135 14.63 3.50 5.67
N ARG A 136 13.38 3.93 5.47
CA ARG A 136 12.53 4.57 6.50
C ARG A 136 13.20 5.77 7.18
N GLN A 137 14.11 6.42 6.48
CA GLN A 137 14.85 7.59 6.94
C GLN A 137 15.28 8.42 5.73
N VAL A 138 15.62 9.67 5.98
CA VAL A 138 16.14 10.59 4.98
C VAL A 138 17.51 11.08 5.45
N SER A 139 18.51 11.01 4.57
CA SER A 139 19.84 11.54 4.83
C SER A 139 20.06 12.86 4.09
N VAL A 140 20.30 13.94 4.83
CA VAL A 140 20.55 15.28 4.29
C VAL A 140 21.72 15.91 5.05
N ASP A 141 22.72 16.38 4.29
CA ASP A 141 23.91 17.08 4.81
C ASP A 141 24.61 16.35 5.99
N GLY A 142 24.82 15.04 5.82
CA GLY A 142 25.48 14.20 6.83
C GLY A 142 24.62 13.87 8.06
N ARG A 143 23.37 14.33 8.13
CA ARG A 143 22.40 13.99 9.19
C ARG A 143 21.35 13.03 8.65
N THR A 144 21.05 12.00 9.45
CA THR A 144 20.01 11.03 9.16
C THR A 144 18.80 11.29 10.06
N LEU A 145 17.63 11.46 9.45
CA LEU A 145 16.37 11.75 10.11
C LEU A 145 15.42 10.58 9.87
N ALA A 146 14.99 9.92 10.94
CA ALA A 146 14.04 8.82 10.87
C ALA A 146 12.65 9.32 10.46
N LEU A 147 11.94 8.55 9.64
CA LEU A 147 10.54 8.81 9.32
C LEU A 147 9.61 8.36 10.46
N PRO A 148 8.40 8.94 10.57
CA PRO A 148 7.43 8.53 11.58
C PRO A 148 7.07 7.03 11.49
N ASP A 149 6.88 6.36 12.63
CA ASP A 149 6.44 4.97 12.67
C ASP A 149 5.01 4.89 13.24
N PRO A 150 4.02 4.37 12.50
CA PRO A 150 4.12 3.71 11.19
C PRO A 150 4.24 4.67 10.00
N PHE A 151 4.92 4.20 8.95
CA PHE A 151 5.08 4.89 7.67
C PHE A 151 4.54 4.06 6.50
N LEU A 152 3.61 4.63 5.72
CA LEU A 152 3.05 4.04 4.50
C LEU A 152 2.99 5.07 3.37
N VAL A 153 3.50 4.70 2.20
CA VAL A 153 3.30 5.41 0.94
C VAL A 153 2.18 4.72 0.15
N ALA A 154 1.16 5.48 -0.20
CA ALA A 154 0.13 5.11 -1.16
C ALA A 154 0.39 5.89 -2.45
N ALA A 155 1.09 5.27 -3.40
CA ALA A 155 1.41 5.88 -4.69
C ALA A 155 0.29 5.60 -5.68
N THR A 156 -0.14 6.58 -6.48
CA THR A 156 -1.14 6.37 -7.52
C THR A 156 -0.51 6.40 -8.91
N GLN A 157 -1.06 5.59 -9.81
CA GLN A 157 -0.73 5.59 -11.23
C GLN A 157 -2.01 5.60 -12.07
N ASN A 158 -1.94 6.28 -13.20
CA ASN A 158 -2.97 6.27 -14.23
C ASN A 158 -2.45 5.45 -15.43
N PRO A 159 -3.10 4.34 -15.80
CA PRO A 159 -2.60 3.47 -16.88
C PRO A 159 -2.80 4.06 -18.29
N VAL A 160 -3.60 5.13 -18.44
CA VAL A 160 -4.03 5.67 -19.76
C VAL A 160 -3.22 6.91 -20.18
N GLU A 161 -2.33 7.43 -19.34
CA GLU A 161 -1.50 8.58 -19.70
C GLU A 161 -0.30 8.13 -20.55
N TYR A 162 -0.31 8.51 -21.84
CA TYR A 162 0.75 8.15 -22.79
C TYR A 162 1.79 9.25 -23.00
N GLU A 163 1.50 10.51 -22.64
CA GLU A 163 2.41 11.63 -22.82
C GLU A 163 3.09 12.03 -21.50
N GLY A 164 4.43 12.10 -21.52
CA GLY A 164 5.21 12.62 -20.39
C GLY A 164 5.31 11.69 -19.18
N THR A 165 5.04 10.39 -19.34
CA THR A 165 5.15 9.42 -18.24
C THR A 165 6.46 8.63 -18.27
N TYR A 166 7.02 8.41 -17.09
CA TYR A 166 8.18 7.57 -16.81
C TYR A 166 7.72 6.33 -16.06
N ALA A 167 7.70 5.18 -16.76
CA ALA A 167 7.38 3.90 -16.14
C ALA A 167 8.37 3.58 -15.01
N LEU A 168 7.86 3.07 -13.89
CA LEU A 168 8.71 2.57 -12.82
C LEU A 168 9.39 1.28 -13.30
N PRO A 169 10.73 1.19 -13.27
CA PRO A 169 11.45 -0.06 -13.46
C PRO A 169 10.95 -1.16 -12.52
N GLU A 170 11.08 -2.41 -12.94
CA GLU A 170 10.61 -3.59 -12.19
C GLU A 170 11.25 -3.67 -10.80
N ALA A 171 12.53 -3.30 -10.69
CA ALA A 171 13.24 -3.23 -9.41
C ALA A 171 12.64 -2.18 -8.45
N GLN A 172 11.97 -1.15 -8.97
CA GLN A 172 11.28 -0.14 -8.17
C GLN A 172 9.87 -0.60 -7.80
N LEU A 173 9.15 -1.21 -8.74
CA LEU A 173 7.84 -1.82 -8.47
C LEU A 173 7.91 -2.87 -7.35
N ASP A 174 8.98 -3.65 -7.28
CA ASP A 174 9.17 -4.69 -6.25
C ASP A 174 9.17 -4.14 -4.80
N ARG A 175 9.39 -2.83 -4.61
CA ARG A 175 9.32 -2.14 -3.30
C ARG A 175 7.91 -1.91 -2.80
N PHE A 176 6.90 -1.96 -3.67
CA PHE A 176 5.51 -1.89 -3.26
C PHE A 176 5.04 -3.28 -2.84
N LEU A 177 4.50 -3.41 -1.62
CA LEU A 177 3.96 -4.68 -1.15
C LEU A 177 2.78 -5.14 -2.01
N LEU A 178 1.84 -4.23 -2.26
CA LEU A 178 0.61 -4.50 -3.00
C LEU A 178 0.46 -3.55 -4.19
N LYS A 179 -0.03 -4.08 -5.31
CA LYS A 179 -0.66 -3.30 -6.38
C LYS A 179 -2.17 -3.55 -6.35
N LEU A 180 -2.92 -2.51 -5.98
CA LEU A 180 -4.38 -2.54 -5.94
C LEU A 180 -4.93 -1.84 -7.17
N VAL A 181 -5.78 -2.54 -7.93
CA VAL A 181 -6.43 -2.00 -9.12
C VAL A 181 -7.83 -1.55 -8.73
N LEU A 182 -8.12 -0.27 -8.93
CA LEU A 182 -9.43 0.34 -8.70
C LEU A 182 -10.11 0.51 -10.05
N GLU A 183 -11.13 -0.30 -10.27
CA GLU A 183 -11.95 -0.29 -11.48
C GLU A 183 -13.05 0.77 -11.39
N ILE A 184 -13.66 1.08 -12.53
CA ILE A 184 -14.85 1.91 -12.57
C ILE A 184 -15.95 1.17 -11.79
N PRO A 185 -16.63 1.85 -10.84
CA PRO A 185 -17.65 1.21 -10.03
C PRO A 185 -18.80 0.68 -10.90
N PRO A 186 -19.44 -0.43 -10.50
CA PRO A 186 -20.66 -0.87 -11.15
C PRO A 186 -21.78 0.16 -10.96
N ARG A 187 -22.81 0.09 -11.83
CA ARG A 187 -23.89 1.07 -11.90
C ARG A 187 -24.54 1.39 -10.55
N ASP A 188 -24.80 0.37 -9.74
CA ASP A 188 -25.44 0.52 -8.43
C ASP A 188 -24.58 1.30 -7.44
N VAL A 189 -23.27 1.03 -7.42
CA VAL A 189 -22.29 1.78 -6.63
C VAL A 189 -22.19 3.22 -7.13
N GLU A 190 -22.18 3.44 -8.45
CA GLU A 190 -22.11 4.78 -9.03
C GLU A 190 -23.38 5.60 -8.71
N VAL A 191 -24.56 4.97 -8.77
CA VAL A 191 -25.84 5.60 -8.35
C VAL A 191 -25.81 5.98 -6.87
N GLU A 192 -25.26 5.15 -6.00
CA GLU A 192 -25.12 5.46 -4.57
C GLU A 192 -24.16 6.65 -4.35
N VAL A 193 -23.03 6.70 -5.07
CA VAL A 193 -22.11 7.85 -5.03
C VAL A 193 -22.82 9.14 -5.45
N LEU A 194 -23.58 9.11 -6.55
CA LEU A 194 -24.36 10.26 -7.01
C LEU A 194 -25.44 10.65 -6.00
N SER A 195 -26.11 9.68 -5.39
CA SER A 195 -27.16 9.91 -4.39
C SER A 195 -26.59 10.61 -3.16
N ARG A 196 -25.41 10.22 -2.66
CA ARG A 196 -24.72 10.90 -1.55
C ARG A 196 -24.38 12.35 -1.90
N HIS A 197 -23.84 12.60 -3.08
CA HIS A 197 -23.52 13.97 -3.52
C HIS A 197 -24.79 14.83 -3.69
N ALA A 198 -25.89 14.25 -4.19
CA ALA A 198 -27.16 14.94 -4.33
C ALA A 198 -27.77 15.39 -3.00
N VAL A 199 -27.52 14.66 -1.91
CA VAL A 199 -27.95 15.04 -0.55
C VAL A 199 -26.93 15.89 0.21
N GLY A 200 -25.86 16.35 -0.46
CA GLY A 200 -24.92 17.34 0.09
C GLY A 200 -23.62 16.77 0.66
N PHE A 201 -23.25 15.52 0.36
CA PHE A 201 -21.92 15.01 0.70
C PHE A 201 -20.81 15.80 -0.01
N ASP A 202 -19.84 16.31 0.76
CA ASP A 202 -18.62 16.94 0.24
C ASP A 202 -17.39 16.04 0.52
N PRO A 203 -16.74 15.47 -0.51
CA PRO A 203 -15.49 14.71 -0.37
C PRO A 203 -14.33 15.48 0.29
N ARG A 204 -14.42 16.82 0.39
CA ARG A 204 -13.41 17.66 1.03
C ARG A 204 -13.57 17.69 2.54
N ASP A 205 -14.80 17.58 3.04
CA ASP A 205 -15.16 17.62 4.46
C ASP A 205 -15.53 16.22 4.99
N LEU A 206 -14.50 15.42 5.26
CA LEU A 206 -14.65 14.08 5.82
C LEU A 206 -15.26 14.09 7.23
N ALA A 207 -15.09 15.18 7.99
CA ALA A 207 -15.70 15.29 9.31
C ALA A 207 -17.22 15.46 9.20
N ALA A 208 -17.70 16.28 8.26
CA ALA A 208 -19.12 16.38 7.95
C ALA A 208 -19.71 15.09 7.38
N ALA A 209 -18.91 14.30 6.67
CA ALA A 209 -19.26 12.93 6.26
C ALA A 209 -19.36 11.93 7.43
N GLY A 210 -19.06 12.37 8.65
CA GLY A 210 -19.11 11.54 9.85
C GLY A 210 -17.93 10.57 9.96
N VAL A 211 -16.80 10.86 9.31
CA VAL A 211 -15.57 10.06 9.48
C VAL A 211 -14.83 10.57 10.72
N HIS A 212 -14.63 9.68 11.69
CA HIS A 212 -13.94 10.02 12.93
C HIS A 212 -12.73 9.11 13.19
N PRO A 213 -11.68 9.61 13.87
CA PRO A 213 -10.57 8.77 14.31
C PRO A 213 -11.04 7.65 15.24
N VAL A 214 -10.63 6.41 14.95
CA VAL A 214 -11.00 5.20 15.69
C VAL A 214 -9.85 4.67 16.53
N LEU A 215 -8.63 4.70 15.97
CA LEU A 215 -7.40 4.33 16.67
C LEU A 215 -6.29 5.36 16.41
N ASP A 216 -5.13 5.14 17.02
CA ASP A 216 -3.94 5.97 16.87
C ASP A 216 -2.72 5.13 16.45
N ALA A 217 -1.59 5.79 16.21
CA ALA A 217 -0.34 5.14 15.83
C ALA A 217 0.13 4.07 16.85
N SER A 218 -0.16 4.23 18.14
CA SER A 218 0.27 3.29 19.17
C SER A 218 -0.47 1.95 19.08
N ARG A 219 -1.79 2.00 18.86
CA ARG A 219 -2.63 0.80 18.68
C ARG A 219 -2.30 0.10 17.37
N LEU A 220 -1.99 0.87 16.34
CA LEU A 220 -1.56 0.31 15.06
C LEU A 220 -0.22 -0.43 15.17
N ARG A 221 0.74 0.08 15.93
CA ARG A 221 2.00 -0.65 16.22
C ARG A 221 1.73 -1.95 16.98
N ALA A 222 0.83 -1.94 17.97
CA ALA A 222 0.43 -3.16 18.67
C ALA A 222 -0.23 -4.19 17.73
N ALA A 223 -1.00 -3.74 16.74
CA ALA A 223 -1.56 -4.61 15.71
C ALA A 223 -0.46 -5.20 14.79
N GLN A 224 0.51 -4.39 14.35
CA GLN A 224 1.67 -4.86 13.58
C GLN A 224 2.50 -5.90 14.36
N GLU A 225 2.70 -5.71 15.66
CA GLU A 225 3.36 -6.70 16.54
C GLU A 225 2.58 -8.02 16.63
N SER A 226 1.25 -7.94 16.67
CA SER A 226 0.38 -9.12 16.71
C SER A 226 0.38 -9.88 15.38
N VAL A 227 0.37 -9.16 14.25
CA VAL A 227 0.54 -9.73 12.90
C VAL A 227 1.88 -10.44 12.75
N ARG A 228 2.97 -9.89 13.28
CA ARG A 228 4.30 -10.53 13.26
C ARG A 228 4.32 -11.87 14.00
N ARG A 229 3.42 -12.09 14.96
CA ARG A 229 3.31 -13.32 15.75
C ARG A 229 2.48 -14.42 15.08
N VAL A 230 1.75 -14.12 13.99
CA VAL A 230 0.99 -15.13 13.24
C VAL A 230 1.94 -16.19 12.68
N GLY A 231 1.68 -17.45 13.00
CA GLY A 231 2.51 -18.59 12.62
C GLY A 231 2.45 -18.92 11.13
N ALA A 232 3.53 -19.45 10.58
CA ALA A 232 3.59 -19.99 9.21
C ALA A 232 4.22 -21.39 9.27
N GLY A 233 3.43 -22.42 8.98
CA GLY A 233 3.90 -23.81 8.96
C GLY A 233 4.86 -24.08 7.79
N PRO A 234 5.75 -25.08 7.89
CA PRO A 234 6.69 -25.43 6.83
C PRO A 234 6.01 -25.70 5.48
N ASP A 235 4.85 -26.34 5.48
CA ASP A 235 4.11 -26.68 4.26
C ASP A 235 3.59 -25.43 3.53
N VAL A 236 3.12 -24.43 4.29
CA VAL A 236 2.67 -23.13 3.74
C VAL A 236 3.87 -22.33 3.20
N LEU A 237 5.01 -22.39 3.88
CA LEU A 237 6.25 -21.76 3.39
C LEU A 237 6.71 -22.42 2.08
N GLY A 238 6.64 -23.75 2.00
CA GLY A 238 6.88 -24.50 0.77
C GLY A 238 5.93 -24.07 -0.35
N TYR A 239 4.63 -23.99 -0.06
CA TYR A 239 3.61 -23.55 -1.02
C TYR A 239 3.86 -22.15 -1.58
N ILE A 240 4.28 -21.19 -0.75
CA ILE A 240 4.67 -19.83 -1.20
C ILE A 240 5.85 -19.88 -2.16
N VAL A 241 6.85 -20.72 -1.87
CA VAL A 241 8.02 -20.90 -2.73
C VAL A 241 7.64 -21.56 -4.05
N ASP A 242 6.77 -22.56 -4.00
CA ASP A 242 6.30 -23.29 -5.18
C ASP A 242 5.50 -22.38 -6.12
N ILE A 243 4.63 -21.51 -5.59
CA ILE A 243 3.95 -20.47 -6.38
C ILE A 243 4.98 -19.57 -7.06
N ALA A 244 5.93 -19.01 -6.30
CA ALA A 244 6.94 -18.13 -6.86
C ALA A 244 7.82 -18.84 -7.90
N ARG A 245 8.14 -20.12 -7.69
CA ARG A 245 8.90 -20.93 -8.64
C ARG A 245 8.11 -21.19 -9.92
N ALA A 246 6.83 -21.52 -9.82
CA ALA A 246 5.96 -21.69 -10.97
C ALA A 246 5.90 -20.41 -11.84
N THR A 247 5.95 -19.21 -11.25
CA THR A 247 6.07 -17.97 -12.04
C THR A 247 7.38 -17.87 -12.82
N ARG A 248 8.48 -18.41 -12.28
CA ARG A 248 9.81 -18.38 -12.92
C ARG A 248 9.98 -19.44 -14.00
N GLU A 249 9.21 -20.51 -13.93
CA GLU A 249 9.23 -21.64 -14.88
C GLU A 249 8.13 -21.54 -15.95
N SER A 250 7.19 -20.59 -15.80
CA SER A 250 6.09 -20.37 -16.76
C SER A 250 6.61 -19.87 -18.13
N PRO A 251 6.26 -20.52 -19.25
CA PRO A 251 6.67 -20.09 -20.58
C PRO A 251 6.20 -18.68 -20.98
N SER A 252 5.05 -18.24 -20.45
CA SER A 252 4.48 -16.92 -20.74
C SER A 252 5.15 -15.78 -19.95
N VAL A 253 6.06 -16.11 -19.03
CA VAL A 253 6.69 -15.14 -18.13
C VAL A 253 8.16 -14.96 -18.50
N LYS A 254 8.53 -13.72 -18.81
CA LYS A 254 9.92 -13.31 -19.07
C LYS A 254 10.72 -13.14 -17.79
N LEU A 255 10.11 -12.52 -16.77
CA LEU A 255 10.69 -12.33 -15.45
C LEU A 255 9.68 -12.75 -14.41
N GLY A 256 10.01 -13.82 -13.67
CA GLY A 256 9.18 -14.31 -12.58
C GLY A 256 9.45 -13.61 -11.25
N VAL A 257 8.70 -14.03 -10.23
CA VAL A 257 8.72 -13.44 -8.89
C VAL A 257 10.09 -13.58 -8.23
N SER A 258 10.58 -12.50 -7.63
CA SER A 258 11.83 -12.45 -6.87
C SER A 258 11.69 -13.13 -5.49
N PRO A 259 12.80 -13.48 -4.80
CA PRO A 259 12.74 -13.89 -3.40
C PRO A 259 12.08 -12.84 -2.49
N ARG A 260 12.25 -11.53 -2.79
CA ARG A 260 11.54 -10.45 -2.08
C ARG A 260 10.03 -10.58 -2.28
N GLY A 261 9.58 -10.90 -3.49
CA GLY A 261 8.17 -11.21 -3.76
C GLY A 261 7.61 -12.38 -2.93
N SER A 262 8.40 -13.43 -2.68
CA SER A 262 8.00 -14.52 -1.77
C SER A 262 7.87 -14.02 -0.32
N THR A 263 8.81 -13.21 0.16
CA THR A 263 8.73 -12.63 1.52
C THR A 263 7.56 -11.64 1.66
N ALA A 264 7.28 -10.89 0.60
CA ALA A 264 6.14 -9.99 0.50
C ALA A 264 4.81 -10.75 0.56
N LEU A 265 4.70 -11.88 -0.15
CA LEU A 265 3.52 -12.73 -0.13
C LEU A 265 3.29 -13.31 1.28
N LEU A 266 4.35 -13.74 1.96
CA LEU A 266 4.28 -14.20 3.34
C LEU A 266 3.80 -13.10 4.30
N ALA A 267 4.35 -11.89 4.20
CA ALA A 267 3.98 -10.77 5.06
C ALA A 267 2.51 -10.36 4.86
N ALA A 268 2.07 -10.23 3.60
CA ALA A 268 0.68 -9.94 3.28
C ALA A 268 -0.27 -11.05 3.76
N SER A 269 0.11 -12.32 3.61
CA SER A 269 -0.69 -13.47 4.06
C SER A 269 -0.84 -13.51 5.59
N ARG A 270 0.19 -13.12 6.35
CA ARG A 270 0.08 -12.98 7.83
C ARG A 270 -0.91 -11.90 8.23
N ALA A 271 -0.79 -10.72 7.61
CA ALA A 271 -1.70 -9.61 7.88
C ALA A 271 -3.15 -9.98 7.52
N TRP A 272 -3.35 -10.66 6.40
CA TRP A 272 -4.65 -11.15 5.99
C TRP A 272 -5.21 -12.21 6.95
N ALA A 273 -4.43 -13.21 7.33
CA ALA A 273 -4.83 -14.22 8.31
C ALA A 273 -5.22 -13.59 9.66
N TRP A 274 -4.39 -12.68 10.16
CA TRP A 274 -4.64 -12.00 11.44
C TRP A 274 -5.92 -11.16 11.42
N LEU A 275 -6.17 -10.41 10.35
CA LEU A 275 -7.40 -9.62 10.16
C LEU A 275 -8.65 -10.50 10.19
N ASN A 276 -8.55 -11.73 9.68
CA ASN A 276 -9.64 -12.70 9.68
C ASN A 276 -9.70 -13.56 10.96
N GLY A 277 -8.93 -13.21 12.00
CA GLY A 277 -8.98 -13.88 13.31
C GLY A 277 -8.15 -15.16 13.41
N TYR A 278 -7.28 -15.45 12.45
CA TYR A 278 -6.45 -16.65 12.46
C TYR A 278 -5.08 -16.41 13.12
N GLY A 279 -4.67 -17.35 13.97
CA GLY A 279 -3.33 -17.37 14.60
C GLY A 279 -2.23 -17.97 13.71
N SER A 280 -2.59 -18.57 12.57
CA SER A 280 -1.66 -19.16 11.60
C SER A 280 -2.13 -18.98 10.16
N ILE A 281 -1.20 -18.89 9.23
CA ILE A 281 -1.48 -18.81 7.79
C ILE A 281 -1.99 -20.17 7.27
N THR A 282 -2.91 -20.13 6.33
CA THR A 282 -3.43 -21.29 5.57
C THR A 282 -3.15 -21.07 4.08
N PRO A 283 -3.23 -22.10 3.23
CA PRO A 283 -3.06 -21.91 1.79
C PRO A 283 -4.06 -20.92 1.19
N ASP A 284 -5.30 -20.86 1.68
CA ASP A 284 -6.31 -19.91 1.23
C ASP A 284 -5.89 -18.45 1.48
N HIS A 285 -5.26 -18.19 2.63
CA HIS A 285 -4.71 -16.87 2.93
C HIS A 285 -3.61 -16.47 1.94
N VAL A 286 -2.78 -17.43 1.51
CA VAL A 286 -1.75 -17.21 0.50
C VAL A 286 -2.39 -16.93 -0.86
N GLN A 287 -3.34 -17.76 -1.29
CA GLN A 287 -4.03 -17.62 -2.58
C GLN A 287 -4.72 -16.26 -2.72
N ALA A 288 -5.40 -15.80 -1.66
CA ALA A 288 -6.05 -14.48 -1.64
C ALA A 288 -5.06 -13.33 -1.92
N MET A 289 -3.80 -13.47 -1.45
CA MET A 289 -2.77 -12.45 -1.57
C MET A 289 -1.90 -12.59 -2.83
N VAL A 290 -1.96 -13.70 -3.56
CA VAL A 290 -1.16 -13.92 -4.79
C VAL A 290 -1.36 -12.80 -5.79
N LEU A 291 -2.61 -12.47 -6.12
CA LEU A 291 -2.88 -11.47 -7.16
C LEU A 291 -2.45 -10.05 -6.76
N PRO A 292 -2.84 -9.49 -5.60
CA PRO A 292 -2.44 -8.13 -5.23
C PRO A 292 -0.94 -8.01 -4.93
N VAL A 293 -0.25 -9.09 -4.52
CA VAL A 293 1.21 -9.06 -4.26
C VAL A 293 2.02 -9.30 -5.53
N LEU A 294 1.64 -10.24 -6.40
CA LEU A 294 2.54 -10.72 -7.46
C LEU A 294 2.31 -10.06 -8.82
N ARG A 295 1.18 -9.40 -9.06
CA ARG A 295 0.83 -8.86 -10.39
C ARG A 295 1.82 -7.85 -10.96
N HIS A 296 2.50 -7.08 -10.11
CA HIS A 296 3.52 -6.10 -10.52
C HIS A 296 4.94 -6.61 -10.37
N ARG A 297 5.11 -7.89 -10.01
CA ARG A 297 6.38 -8.57 -9.81
C ARG A 297 6.68 -9.61 -10.89
N ILE A 298 5.82 -9.70 -11.91
CA ILE A 298 6.04 -10.54 -13.08
C ILE A 298 6.00 -9.69 -14.35
N GLN A 299 6.85 -10.06 -15.31
CA GLN A 299 6.85 -9.50 -16.65
C GLN A 299 6.51 -10.60 -17.64
N LEU A 300 5.54 -10.36 -18.51
CA LEU A 300 5.16 -11.31 -19.54
C LEU A 300 6.17 -11.30 -20.69
N GLN A 301 6.19 -12.38 -21.45
CA GLN A 301 6.88 -12.40 -22.74
C GLN A 301 6.14 -11.51 -23.75
N PRO A 302 6.84 -10.77 -24.62
CA PRO A 302 6.21 -9.93 -25.64
C PRO A 302 5.20 -10.70 -26.50
N GLU A 303 5.50 -11.96 -26.84
CA GLU A 303 4.61 -12.83 -27.61
C GLU A 303 3.28 -13.09 -26.87
N ALA A 304 3.35 -13.34 -25.56
CA ALA A 304 2.15 -13.55 -24.75
C ALA A 304 1.31 -12.27 -24.63
N GLU A 305 1.95 -11.10 -24.51
CA GLU A 305 1.26 -9.82 -24.50
C GLU A 305 0.54 -9.55 -25.82
N LEU A 306 1.18 -9.87 -26.95
CA LEU A 306 0.58 -9.74 -28.30
C LEU A 306 -0.62 -10.67 -28.50
N GLU A 307 -0.60 -11.85 -27.87
CA GLU A 307 -1.74 -12.79 -27.83
C GLU A 307 -2.85 -12.35 -26.86
N GLY A 308 -2.68 -11.22 -26.17
CA GLY A 308 -3.67 -10.67 -25.24
C GLY A 308 -3.67 -11.35 -23.87
N VAL A 309 -2.65 -12.16 -23.55
CA VAL A 309 -2.52 -12.79 -22.24
C VAL A 309 -2.30 -11.72 -21.17
N ARG A 310 -3.06 -11.85 -20.08
CA ARG A 310 -2.97 -10.94 -18.93
C ARG A 310 -2.22 -11.60 -17.78
N THR A 311 -1.47 -10.79 -17.04
CA THR A 311 -0.78 -11.18 -15.79
C THR A 311 -1.72 -11.91 -14.83
N GLU A 312 -2.95 -11.41 -14.69
CA GLU A 312 -3.98 -11.99 -13.84
C GLU A 312 -4.35 -13.42 -14.26
N ALA A 313 -4.44 -13.68 -15.57
CA ALA A 313 -4.75 -15.00 -16.11
C ALA A 313 -3.61 -15.98 -15.87
N VAL A 314 -2.36 -15.54 -16.03
CA VAL A 314 -1.17 -16.37 -15.76
C VAL A 314 -1.09 -16.75 -14.28
N LEU A 315 -1.26 -15.79 -13.37
CA LEU A 315 -1.26 -16.06 -11.93
C LEU A 315 -2.41 -16.98 -11.52
N GLY A 316 -3.61 -16.78 -12.10
CA GLY A 316 -4.75 -17.69 -11.89
C GLY A 316 -4.46 -19.12 -12.36
N GLY A 317 -3.83 -19.28 -13.52
CA GLY A 317 -3.41 -20.59 -14.03
C GLY A 317 -2.37 -21.27 -13.14
N ILE A 318 -1.40 -20.50 -12.63
CA ILE A 318 -0.39 -21.02 -11.69
C ILE A 318 -1.04 -21.52 -10.40
N LEU A 319 -2.01 -20.80 -9.84
CA LEU A 319 -2.73 -21.22 -8.64
C LEU A 319 -3.47 -22.55 -8.82
N GLN A 320 -3.95 -22.84 -10.04
CA GLN A 320 -4.62 -24.10 -10.36
C GLN A 320 -3.64 -25.27 -10.55
N GLN A 321 -2.39 -24.98 -10.91
CA GLN A 321 -1.36 -26.01 -11.18
C GLN A 321 -0.57 -26.40 -9.94
N VAL A 322 -0.25 -25.44 -9.06
CA VAL A 322 0.55 -25.69 -7.87
C VAL A 322 -0.27 -26.46 -6.85
N ARG A 323 0.23 -27.62 -6.45
CA ARG A 323 -0.43 -28.49 -5.46
C ARG A 323 -0.57 -27.76 -4.12
N VAL A 324 -1.81 -27.64 -3.65
CA VAL A 324 -2.11 -27.10 -2.32
C VAL A 324 -1.69 -28.14 -1.26
N PRO A 325 -0.92 -27.76 -0.23
CA PRO A 325 -0.59 -28.66 0.87
C PRO A 325 -1.86 -29.02 1.66
N VAL A 326 -1.90 -30.26 2.16
CA VAL A 326 -3.02 -30.80 2.95
C VAL A 326 -2.78 -30.58 4.43
#